data_AF-A0A9D6K5B1-F1
#
_entry.id   AF-A0A9D6K5B1-F1
#
_cell.length_a   1.000
_cell.length_b   1.000
_cell.length_c   1.000
_cell.angle_alpha   90.00
_cell.angle_beta   90.00
_cell.angle_gamma   90.00
#
_symmetry.space_group_name_H-M   'P 1'
#
loop_
_entity.id
_entity.type
_entity.pdbx_description
1 polymer ?
#
loop_
_entity_poly.entity_id
_entity_poly.type
_entity_poly.pdbx_seq_one_letter_code
_entity_poly.pdbx_strand_id
1 'polypeptide(L)' 'QVLVLYDLLGLFNRFVPKFVKRYANLKADAIDAVKRYKEDVEKGRFPSEEQSFK' A
#
# COMPACT_ATOMS: atom_id res chain seq x y z
N GLN A 1 5.64 -9.57 -24.01
CA GLN A 1 5.67 -8.17 -23.51
C GLN A 1 6.34 -8.17 -22.14
N VAL A 2 7.15 -7.16 -21.81
CA VAL A 2 7.81 -6.99 -20.51
C VAL A 2 7.36 -5.65 -19.92
N LEU A 3 6.92 -5.65 -18.66
CA LEU A 3 6.45 -4.46 -17.94
C LEU A 3 7.09 -4.42 -16.55
N VAL A 4 7.28 -3.22 -16.02
CA VAL A 4 7.72 -3.03 -14.63
C VAL A 4 6.53 -3.28 -13.71
N LEU A 5 6.71 -4.16 -12.73
CA LEU A 5 5.66 -4.57 -11.80
C LEU A 5 5.00 -3.38 -11.09
N TYR A 6 5.80 -2.41 -10.64
CA TYR A 6 5.31 -1.24 -9.90
C TYR A 6 4.47 -0.28 -10.75
N ASP A 7 4.80 -0.14 -12.05
CA ASP A 7 4.02 0.69 -12.98
C ASP A 7 2.68 0.01 -13.30
N LEU A 8 2.71 -1.32 -13.44
CA LEU A 8 1.52 -2.14 -13.66
C LEU A 8 0.56 -2.08 -12.47
N LEU A 9 1.09 -2.10 -11.24
CA LEU A 9 0.31 -2.06 -10.00
C LEU A 9 0.00 -0.63 -9.50
N GLY A 10 0.49 0.41 -10.19
CA GLY A 10 0.20 1.79 -9.85
C GLY A 10 0.74 2.23 -8.49
N LEU A 11 1.93 1.73 -8.09
CA LEU A 11 2.56 2.08 -6.82
C LEU A 11 3.06 3.53 -6.81
N PHE A 12 3.48 4.06 -7.96
CA PHE A 12 3.97 5.42 -8.12
C PHE A 12 3.10 6.22 -9.11
N ASN A 13 2.85 7.49 -8.80
CA ASN A 13 2.05 8.38 -9.65
C ASN A 13 2.87 9.39 -10.46
N ARG A 14 4.19 9.46 -10.26
CA ARG A 14 5.01 10.54 -10.82
C ARG A 14 5.35 10.34 -12.30
N PHE A 15 5.45 9.08 -12.74
CA PHE A 15 5.70 8.72 -14.13
C PHE A 15 5.10 7.34 -14.38
N VAL A 16 4.16 7.23 -15.32
CA VAL A 16 3.75 5.93 -15.86
C VAL A 16 3.97 5.95 -17.37
N PRO A 17 4.81 5.06 -17.91
CA PRO A 17 5.07 5.02 -19.33
C PRO A 17 3.77 4.82 -20.13
N LYS A 18 3.65 5.50 -21.27
CA LYS A 18 2.42 5.49 -22.10
C LYS A 18 1.98 4.09 -22.55
N PHE A 19 2.89 3.13 -22.58
CA PHE A 19 2.63 1.74 -22.98
C PHE A 19 2.19 0.83 -21.83
N VAL A 20 2.10 1.34 -20.59
CA VAL A 20 1.68 0.57 -19.43
C VAL A 20 0.17 0.75 -19.21
N LYS A 21 -0.57 -0.36 -19.18
CA LYS A 21 -1.92 -0.40 -18.62
C LYS A 21 -1.80 -0.67 -17.11
N ARG A 22 -2.40 0.21 -16.30
CA ARG A 22 -2.49 0.00 -14.85
C ARG A 22 -3.60 -1.01 -14.54
N TYR A 23 -3.31 -1.94 -13.64
CA TYR A 23 -4.24 -2.97 -13.17
C TYR A 23 -4.64 -2.79 -11.70
N ALA A 24 -3.92 -1.94 -10.96
CA ALA A 24 -4.23 -1.59 -9.58
C ALA A 24 -3.83 -0.14 -9.26
N ASN A 25 -4.22 0.34 -8.07
CA ASN A 25 -3.84 1.63 -7.51
C ASN A 25 -3.23 1.44 -6.10
N LEU A 26 -2.13 0.69 -6.03
CA LEU A 26 -1.50 0.37 -4.76
C LEU A 26 -1.05 1.59 -3.97
N LYS A 27 -0.84 2.74 -4.62
CA LYS A 27 -0.58 3.99 -3.89
C LYS A 27 -1.73 4.35 -2.95
N ALA A 28 -2.97 4.30 -3.43
CA ALA A 28 -4.13 4.62 -2.60
C ALA A 28 -4.28 3.61 -1.47
N ASP A 29 -4.18 2.32 -1.80
CA ASP A 29 -4.28 1.24 -0.83
C ASP A 29 -3.19 1.35 0.26
N ALA A 30 -1.96 1.69 -0.12
CA ALA A 30 -0.86 1.89 0.82
C ALA A 30 -1.11 3.08 1.75
N ILE A 31 -1.60 4.21 1.22
CA ILE A 31 -1.94 5.39 2.03
C ILE A 31 -3.03 5.03 3.04
N ASP A 32 -4.07 4.32 2.63
CA ASP A 32 -5.17 3.95 3.50
C ASP A 32 -4.75 2.90 4.54
N ALA A 33 -3.88 1.96 4.19
CA ALA A 33 -3.29 1.02 5.13
C ALA A 33 -2.48 1.74 6.22
N VAL A 34 -1.65 2.72 5.84
CA VAL A 34 -0.86 3.50 6.81
C VAL A 34 -1.76 4.33 7.74
N LYS A 35 -2.85 4.91 7.22
CA LYS A 35 -3.83 5.62 8.05
C LYS A 35 -4.50 4.69 9.06
N ARG A 36 -4.96 3.51 8.64
CA ARG A 36 -5.57 2.51 9.53
C ARG A 36 -4.59 2.07 10.60
N TYR A 37 -3.35 1.78 10.22
CA TYR A 37 -2.29 1.46 11.17
C TYR A 37 -2.10 2.57 12.21
N LYS A 38 -2.01 3.83 11.75
CA LYS A 38 -1.92 4.99 12.65
C LYS A 38 -3.10 5.03 13.63
N GLU A 39 -4.32 4.88 13.14
CA GLU A 39 -5.51 4.87 14.00
C GLU A 39 -5.49 3.72 15.01
N ASP A 40 -5.05 2.53 14.60
CA ASP A 40 -4.98 1.37 15.49
C ASP A 40 -3.94 1.58 16.59
N VAL A 41 -2.81 2.23 16.28
CA VAL A 41 -1.81 2.64 17.29
C VAL A 41 -2.39 3.70 18.23
N GLU A 42 -3.00 4.76 17.70
CA GLU A 42 -3.58 5.85 18.51
C GLU A 42 -4.72 5.36 19.43
N LYS A 43 -5.48 4.36 18.98
CA LYS A 43 -6.56 3.73 19.75
C LYS A 43 -6.09 2.57 20.64
N GLY A 44 -4.80 2.25 20.65
CA GLY A 44 -4.23 1.14 21.41
C GLY A 44 -4.72 -0.25 20.98
N ARG A 45 -5.24 -0.38 19.75
CA ARG A 45 -5.66 -1.65 19.15
C ARG A 45 -4.47 -2.43 18.60
N PHE A 46 -3.41 -1.72 18.24
CA PHE A 46 -2.14 -2.30 17.82
C PHE A 46 -1.01 -1.89 18.77
N PRO A 47 -0.12 -2.82 19.18
CA PRO A 47 -0.20 -4.26 18.93
C PRO A 47 -1.28 -4.91 19.82
N SER A 48 -1.98 -5.91 19.28
CA SER A 48 -2.84 -6.80 20.06
C SER A 48 -2.02 -7.91 20.74
N GLU A 49 -2.67 -8.71 21.59
CA GLU A 49 -2.02 -9.88 22.22
C GLU A 49 -1.47 -10.88 21.18
N GLU A 50 -2.15 -11.07 20.04
CA GLU A 50 -1.69 -11.95 18.95
C GLU A 50 -0.42 -11.42 18.25
N GLN A 51 -0.17 -10.12 18.38
CA GLN A 51 0.94 -9.39 17.73
C GLN A 51 2.05 -9.03 18.74
N SER A 52 1.93 -9.49 19.98
CA SER A 52 2.88 -9.24 21.05
C SER A 52 3.60 -10.54 21.44
N PHE A 53 4.91 -10.46 21.68
CA PHE A 53 5.66 -11.60 22.21
C PHE A 53 5.35 -11.80 23.70
N LYS A 54 5.29 -13.06 24.14
CA LYS A 54 5.18 -13.44 25.55
C LYS A 54 6.54 -13.49 26.22
#